data_AF-A0A2U1SVV5-F1
#
_entry.id   AF-A0A2U1SVV5-F1
#
_cell.length_a   1.000
_cell.length_b   1.000
_cell.length_c   1.000
_cell.angle_alpha   90.00
_cell.angle_beta   90.00
_cell.angle_gamma   90.00
#
_symmetry.space_group_name_H-M   'P 1'
#
loop_
_entity.id
_entity.type
_entity.pdbx_description
1 polymer ?
#
loop_
_entity_poly.entity_id
_entity_poly.type
_entity_poly.pdbx_seq_one_letter_code
_entity_poly.pdbx_strand_id
1 'polypeptide(L)' 'MSDETSDHTVDLSDPSEYEDIVSQRAIAFCHLAKVADSVRDEQVKEQCLIMLRKLNASIRAPSTAEVRAIDGGQF' A
#
# COMPACT_ATOMS: atom_id res chain seq x y z
N MET A 1 33.10 9.67 -14.56
CA MET A 1 31.78 10.21 -14.20
C MET A 1 30.81 9.07 -14.45
N SER A 2 30.65 8.22 -13.46
CA SER A 2 29.68 7.12 -13.53
C SER A 2 28.34 7.75 -13.20
N ASP A 3 27.50 7.88 -14.22
CA ASP A 3 26.11 8.29 -14.08
C ASP A 3 25.38 7.13 -13.39
N GLU A 4 25.50 7.07 -12.07
CA GLU A 4 24.72 6.18 -11.23
C GLU A 4 23.29 6.72 -11.19
N THR A 5 22.55 6.49 -12.28
CA THR A 5 21.13 6.18 -12.15
C THR A 5 21.05 4.87 -11.39
N SER A 6 21.31 4.92 -10.08
CA SER A 6 20.89 3.91 -9.14
C SER A 6 19.38 3.90 -9.25
N ASP A 7 18.90 3.07 -10.17
CA ASP A 7 17.54 2.57 -10.21
C ASP A 7 17.32 2.00 -8.82
N HIS A 8 16.84 2.84 -7.91
CA HIS A 8 16.43 2.45 -6.58
C HIS A 8 15.16 1.65 -6.78
N THR A 9 15.31 0.46 -7.36
CA THR A 9 14.43 -0.67 -7.13
C THR A 9 14.54 -0.91 -5.64
N VAL A 10 13.76 -0.15 -4.85
CA VAL A 10 13.48 -0.51 -3.47
C VAL A 10 13.02 -1.95 -3.57
N ASP A 11 13.88 -2.86 -3.16
CA ASP A 11 13.63 -4.30 -3.18
C ASP A 11 12.61 -4.55 -2.08
N LEU A 12 11.37 -4.24 -2.44
CA LEU A 12 10.24 -4.31 -1.56
C LEU A 12 9.87 -5.78 -1.53
N SER A 13 10.19 -6.45 -0.42
CA SER A 13 9.81 -7.83 -0.16
C SER A 13 8.31 -8.06 -0.37
N ASP A 14 7.88 -9.30 -0.55
CA ASP A 14 6.46 -9.63 -0.72
C ASP A 14 5.65 -9.02 0.44
N PRO A 15 4.55 -8.28 0.18
CA PRO A 15 3.75 -7.67 1.24
C PRO A 15 3.27 -8.67 2.29
N SER A 16 3.10 -9.95 1.94
CA SER A 16 2.66 -11.01 2.85
C SER A 16 3.71 -11.46 3.87
N GLU A 17 4.97 -11.08 3.70
CA GLU A 17 6.06 -11.42 4.62
C GLU A 17 6.07 -10.56 5.90
N TYR A 18 5.30 -9.46 5.92
CA TYR A 18 5.23 -8.56 7.06
C TYR A 18 4.19 -9.02 8.07
N GLU A 19 4.51 -9.01 9.36
CA GLU A 19 3.60 -9.48 10.42
C GLU A 19 2.39 -8.56 10.63
N ASP A 20 2.56 -7.24 10.47
CA ASP A 20 1.51 -6.27 10.74
C ASP A 20 0.81 -5.81 9.45
N ILE A 21 -0.53 -5.75 9.51
CA ILE A 21 -1.38 -5.40 8.37
C ILE A 21 -1.10 -4.01 7.81
N VAL A 22 -0.56 -3.09 8.61
CA VAL A 22 -0.22 -1.72 8.17
C VAL A 22 1.00 -1.75 7.27
N SER A 23 2.06 -2.47 7.66
CA SER A 23 3.26 -2.70 6.84
C SER A 23 2.92 -3.47 5.57
N GLN A 24 2.11 -4.54 5.66
CA GLN A 24 1.64 -5.26 4.46
C GLN A 24 0.98 -4.30 3.46
N ARG A 25 0.07 -3.44 3.93
CA ARG A 25 -0.63 -2.46 3.08
C ARG A 25 0.30 -1.37 2.55
N ALA A 26 1.24 -0.89 3.37
CA ALA A 26 2.21 0.13 2.97
C ALA A 26 3.14 -0.38 1.86
N ILE A 27 3.61 -1.63 1.97
CA ILE A 27 4.47 -2.24 0.96
C ILE A 27 3.71 -2.53 -0.33
N ALA A 28 2.49 -3.07 -0.23
CA ALA A 28 1.62 -3.25 -1.39
C ALA A 28 1.29 -1.90 -2.09
N PHE A 29 1.19 -0.80 -1.33
CA PHE A 29 1.00 0.54 -1.88
C PHE A 29 2.22 0.97 -2.68
N CYS A 30 3.42 0.78 -2.12
CA CYS A 30 4.66 1.10 -2.82
C CYS A 30 4.84 0.27 -4.10
N HIS A 31 4.52 -1.03 -4.09
CA HIS A 31 4.53 -1.87 -5.28
C HIS A 31 3.57 -1.36 -6.36
N LEU A 32 2.32 -1.12 -5.99
CA LEU A 32 1.31 -0.67 -6.93
C LEU A 32 1.63 0.73 -7.50
N ALA A 33 2.24 1.62 -6.71
CA ALA A 33 2.65 2.93 -7.17
C ALA A 33 3.73 2.84 -8.26
N LYS A 34 4.71 1.94 -8.09
CA LYS A 34 5.72 1.65 -9.12
C LYS A 34 5.08 1.08 -10.41
N VAL A 35 4.15 0.14 -10.26
CA VAL A 35 3.42 -0.40 -11.42
C VAL A 35 2.66 0.71 -12.14
N ALA A 36 1.90 1.53 -11.41
CA ALA A 36 1.12 2.63 -11.97
C ALA A 36 1.98 3.65 -12.76
N ASP A 37 3.22 3.87 -12.33
CA ASP A 37 4.16 4.77 -13.01
C ASP A 37 4.66 4.19 -14.35
N SER A 38 4.83 2.87 -14.42
CA SER A 38 5.25 2.16 -15.64
C SER A 38 4.13 1.90 -16.65
N VAL A 39 2.86 1.98 -16.25
CA VAL A 39 1.70 1.67 -17.09
C VAL A 39 1.49 2.77 -18.14
N ARG A 40 1.52 2.36 -19.41
CA ARG A 40 1.27 3.25 -20.57
C ARG A 40 -0.19 3.30 -21.00
N ASP A 41 -0.96 2.26 -20.69
CA ASP A 41 -2.39 2.21 -20.98
C ASP A 41 -3.16 3.09 -19.99
N GLU A 42 -3.86 4.11 -20.49
CA GLU A 42 -4.54 5.09 -19.64
C GLU A 42 -5.65 4.47 -18.78
N GLN A 43 -6.37 3.48 -19.31
CA GLN A 43 -7.45 2.80 -18.58
C GLN A 43 -6.88 1.95 -17.44
N VAL A 44 -5.80 1.21 -17.71
CA VAL A 44 -5.10 0.43 -16.68
C VAL A 44 -4.48 1.36 -15.62
N LYS A 45 -3.90 2.50 -16.04
CA LYS A 45 -3.34 3.49 -15.12
C LYS A 45 -4.41 4.06 -14.20
N GLU A 46 -5.59 4.39 -14.72
CA GLU A 46 -6.71 4.85 -13.91
C GLU A 46 -7.12 3.80 -12.87
N GLN A 47 -7.19 2.51 -13.24
CA GLN A 47 -7.47 1.43 -12.29
C GLN A 47 -6.40 1.32 -11.20
N CYS A 48 -5.11 1.45 -11.55
CA CYS A 48 -4.03 1.49 -10.57
C CYS A 48 -4.18 2.66 -9.60
N LEU A 49 -4.52 3.86 -10.09
CA LEU A 49 -4.76 5.04 -9.24
C LEU A 49 -5.96 4.86 -8.31
N ILE A 50 -7.05 4.22 -8.78
CA ILE A 50 -8.21 3.89 -7.94
C ILE A 50 -7.79 2.94 -6.81
N MET A 51 -7.04 1.89 -7.13
CA MET A 51 -6.55 0.93 -6.15
C MET A 51 -5.60 1.59 -5.13
N LEU A 52 -4.70 2.50 -5.55
CA LEU A 52 -3.84 3.26 -4.65
C LEU A 52 -4.65 4.10 -3.67
N ARG A 53 -5.72 4.78 -4.13
CA ARG A 53 -6.60 5.55 -3.23
C ARG A 53 -7.30 4.65 -2.21
N LYS A 54 -7.80 3.49 -2.63
CA LYS A 54 -8.44 2.50 -1.74
C LYS A 54 -7.46 1.98 -0.69
N LEU A 55 -6.23 1.69 -1.09
CA LEU A 55 -5.19 1.17 -0.21
C LEU A 55 -4.69 2.23 0.79
N ASN A 56 -4.50 3.48 0.34
CA ASN A 56 -4.18 4.58 1.26
C ASN A 56 -5.30 4.82 2.28
N ALA A 57 -6.57 4.73 1.87
CA ALA A 57 -7.70 4.82 2.78
C ALA A 57 -7.71 3.68 3.81
N SER A 58 -7.33 2.46 3.43
CA SER A 58 -7.27 1.32 4.35
C SER A 58 -6.08 1.38 5.32
N ILE A 59 -5.01 2.09 4.99
CA ILE A 59 -3.89 2.36 5.93
C ILE A 59 -4.30 3.39 6.98
N ARG A 60 -5.07 4.42 6.57
CA ARG A 60 -5.49 5.53 7.46
C ARG A 60 -6.70 5.21 8.33
N ALA A 61 -7.56 4.29 7.89
CA ALA A 61 -8.72 3.90 8.70
C ALA A 61 -8.22 3.08 9.91
N PRO A 62 -8.62 3.43 11.15
CA PRO A 62 -8.42 2.52 12.28
C PRO A 62 -9.02 1.18 11.91
N SER A 63 -8.30 0.10 12.21
CA SER A 63 -8.80 -1.25 11.98
C SER A 63 -10.19 -1.33 12.61
N THR A 64 -11.23 -1.58 11.82
CA THR A 64 -12.59 -1.73 12.36
C THR A 64 -12.69 -2.93 13.33
N ALA A 65 -11.64 -3.76 13.43
CA ALA A 65 -11.46 -4.72 14.50
C ALA A 65 -11.27 -4.07 15.88
N GLU A 66 -10.62 -2.90 15.97
CA GLU A 66 -10.47 -2.15 17.22
C GLU A 66 -11.77 -1.47 17.65
N VAL A 67 -12.60 -1.01 16.69
CA VAL A 67 -13.85 -0.30 17.00
C VAL A 67 -14.89 -1.22 17.66
N ARG A 68 -14.83 -2.55 17.45
CA ARG A 68 -15.72 -3.50 18.12
C ARG A 68 -15.26 -3.94 19.52
N ALA A 69 -14.04 -3.60 19.93
CA ALA A 69 -13.52 -3.91 21.26
C ALA A 69 -13.85 -2.83 22.30
N ILE A 70 -14.27 -1.64 21.87
CA ILE A 70 -14.56 -0.50 22.76
C ILE A 70 -16.01 -0.52 23.28
N ASP A 71 -16.92 -1.20 22.59
CA ASP A 71 -18.34 -1.29 22.97
C ASP A 71 -18.65 -2.54 23.82
N GLY A 72 -17.67 -2.95 24.62
CA GLY A 72 -17.65 -4.18 25.40
C GLY A 72 -17.31 -3.92 26.87
N GLY A 73 -18.13 -3.11 27.54
CA GLY A 73 -18.24 -3.17 28.99
C GLY A 73 -18.06 -1.84 29.71
N GLN A 74 -19.18 -1.30 30.18
CA GLN A 74 -19.28 -0.77 31.54
C GLN A 74 -20.76 -0.82 31.97
N PHE A 75 -20.98 -1.66 32.98
CA PHE A 75 -22.10 -1.82 33.93
C PHE A 75 -23.41 -1.05 33.70
#